data_AF-T1G1P1-F1
#
_entry.id   AF-T1G1P1-F1
#
_cell.length_a   1.000
_cell.length_b   1.000
_cell.length_c   1.000
_cell.angle_alpha   90.00
_cell.angle_beta   90.00
_cell.angle_gamma   90.00
#
_symmetry.space_group_name_H-M   'P 1'
#
loop_
_entity.id
_entity.type
_entity.pdbx_description
1 polymer ?
#
loop_
_entity_poly.entity_id
_entity_poly.type
_entity_poly.pdbx_seq_one_letter_code
_entity_poly.pdbx_strand_id
1 'polypeptide(L)'
;MTATSTTAVNQTTTSTKSSSSSSSVVGVNSTVVGYYFCDESIPYRTTVPGRRVTLGQFKQLINKKGNFRYFFKTACSDFDDGVVHEEVTDDDQIVPMWENKILCRVKLTK
;
A
#
# COMPACT_ATOMS: atom_id res chain seq x y z
N MET A 1 0.02 -43.13 40.86
CA MET A 1 -1.31 -42.71 40.36
C MET A 1 -1.14 -41.33 39.76
N THR A 2 -1.48 -41.21 38.49
CA THR A 2 -1.10 -40.16 37.54
C THR A 2 -1.66 -38.78 37.88
N ALA A 3 -0.82 -37.76 37.67
CA ALA A 3 -1.22 -36.36 37.63
C ALA A 3 -1.93 -36.05 36.30
N THR A 4 -2.99 -35.26 36.35
CA THR A 4 -3.58 -34.63 35.16
C THR A 4 -3.86 -33.16 35.48
N SER A 5 -3.02 -32.30 34.93
CA SER A 5 -3.25 -30.86 34.79
C SER A 5 -4.15 -30.63 33.58
N THR A 6 -5.25 -29.92 33.77
CA THR A 6 -6.17 -29.54 32.68
C THR A 6 -5.77 -28.17 32.14
N THR A 7 -5.23 -28.16 30.93
CA THR A 7 -4.98 -26.96 30.12
C THR A 7 -6.25 -26.60 29.35
N ALA A 8 -6.81 -25.41 29.59
CA ALA A 8 -7.86 -24.84 28.75
C ALA A 8 -7.22 -23.98 27.65
N VAL A 9 -7.36 -24.41 26.40
CA VAL A 9 -6.94 -23.69 25.19
C VAL A 9 -8.07 -22.79 24.71
N ASN A 10 -7.83 -21.48 24.63
CA ASN A 10 -8.78 -20.51 24.11
C ASN A 10 -8.48 -20.23 22.63
N GLN A 11 -9.23 -20.87 21.73
CA GLN A 11 -9.15 -20.63 20.28
C GLN A 11 -10.12 -19.51 19.93
N THR A 12 -9.63 -18.27 19.86
CA THR A 12 -10.35 -17.14 19.27
C THR A 12 -9.94 -17.02 17.81
N THR A 13 -10.73 -17.62 16.93
CA THR A 13 -10.63 -17.51 15.48
C THR A 13 -11.11 -16.11 15.07
N THR A 14 -10.18 -15.16 14.97
CA THR A 14 -10.45 -13.84 14.40
C THR A 14 -10.68 -13.98 12.90
N SER A 15 -11.87 -13.56 12.49
CA SER A 15 -12.38 -13.60 11.14
C SER A 15 -11.45 -12.84 10.18
N THR A 16 -10.69 -13.56 9.36
CA THR A 16 -10.12 -12.99 8.14
C THR A 16 -11.28 -12.70 7.20
N LYS A 17 -11.79 -11.47 7.25
CA LYS A 17 -12.64 -10.91 6.20
C LYS A 17 -11.80 -10.84 4.92
N SER A 18 -11.81 -11.92 4.16
CA SER A 18 -11.47 -11.92 2.74
C SER A 18 -12.46 -10.99 2.04
N SER A 19 -12.12 -9.72 1.92
CA SER A 19 -12.86 -8.78 1.06
C SER A 19 -12.55 -9.12 -0.39
N SER A 20 -13.25 -10.14 -0.88
CA SER A 20 -13.51 -10.38 -2.29
C SER A 20 -14.18 -9.13 -2.86
N SER A 21 -13.37 -8.17 -3.30
CA SER A 21 -13.82 -6.99 -4.01
C SER A 21 -13.61 -7.24 -5.50
N SER A 22 -14.64 -7.86 -6.07
CA SER A 22 -15.11 -7.72 -7.45
C SER A 22 -14.07 -7.18 -8.42
N SER A 23 -13.41 -8.08 -9.14
CA SER A 23 -12.62 -7.80 -10.33
C SER A 23 -13.55 -7.24 -11.41
N SER A 24 -13.84 -5.94 -11.31
CA SER A 24 -14.54 -5.21 -12.35
C SER A 24 -13.65 -5.25 -13.59
N VAL A 25 -14.06 -6.04 -14.56
CA VAL A 25 -13.57 -6.05 -15.94
C VAL A 25 -13.85 -4.68 -16.58
N VAL A 26 -13.03 -3.67 -16.26
CA VAL A 26 -13.09 -2.34 -16.87
C VAL A 26 -11.66 -1.88 -17.17
N GLY A 27 -11.26 -2.07 -18.43
CA GLY A 27 -10.08 -1.47 -19.06
C GLY A 27 -8.74 -1.95 -18.50
N VAL A 28 -8.12 -2.94 -19.15
CA VAL A 28 -6.79 -3.53 -18.85
C VAL A 28 -5.62 -2.52 -18.73
N ASN A 29 -5.85 -1.25 -19.03
CA ASN A 29 -4.86 -0.17 -19.10
C ASN A 29 -5.14 0.97 -18.11
N SER A 30 -5.58 0.69 -16.88
CA SER A 30 -5.65 1.72 -15.84
C SER A 30 -5.10 1.22 -14.51
N THR A 31 -4.60 2.14 -13.69
CA THR A 31 -4.02 1.88 -12.37
C THR A 31 -4.75 2.71 -11.33
N VAL A 32 -5.18 2.06 -10.25
CA VAL A 32 -5.71 2.75 -9.08
C VAL A 32 -4.55 3.24 -8.22
N VAL A 33 -4.59 4.53 -7.88
CA VAL A 33 -3.61 5.19 -7.03
C VAL A 33 -4.29 5.65 -5.76
N GLY A 34 -3.82 5.17 -4.62
CA GLY A 34 -4.23 5.63 -3.29
C GLY A 34 -3.05 6.26 -2.56
N TYR A 35 -3.26 7.38 -1.86
CA TYR A 35 -2.20 7.99 -1.08
C TYR A 35 -2.69 8.67 0.20
N TYR A 36 -1.88 8.55 1.25
CA TYR A 36 -2.02 9.34 2.47
C TYR A 36 -1.16 10.59 2.33
N PHE A 37 -1.75 11.75 2.56
CA PHE A 37 -1.05 13.02 2.48
C PHE A 37 -0.68 13.52 3.88
N CYS A 38 0.62 13.63 4.15
CA CYS A 38 1.18 14.05 5.43
C CYS A 38 0.63 13.22 6.61
N ASP A 39 -0.18 13.84 7.46
CA ASP A 39 -0.73 13.26 8.69
C ASP A 39 -2.25 13.10 8.62
N GLU A 40 -2.83 13.20 7.42
CA GLU A 40 -4.24 12.93 7.20
C GLU A 40 -4.54 11.44 7.39
N SER A 41 -5.61 11.15 8.11
CA SER A 41 -6.04 9.78 8.43
C SER A 41 -6.80 9.10 7.28
N ILE A 42 -7.38 9.88 6.37
CA ILE A 42 -8.17 9.40 5.24
C ILE A 42 -7.32 9.50 3.97
N PRO A 43 -7.15 8.40 3.21
CA PRO A 43 -6.40 8.45 1.96
C PRO A 43 -7.22 9.08 0.83
N TYR A 44 -6.51 9.72 -0.09
CA TYR A 44 -7.05 10.12 -1.39
C TYR A 44 -6.95 8.95 -2.36
N ARG A 45 -7.83 8.94 -3.37
CA ARG A 45 -7.85 7.93 -4.42
C ARG A 45 -8.11 8.56 -5.79
N THR A 46 -7.36 8.12 -6.78
CA THR A 46 -7.60 8.42 -8.20
C THR A 46 -7.32 7.19 -9.07
N THR A 47 -7.63 7.29 -10.36
CA THR A 47 -7.30 6.29 -11.37
C THR A 47 -6.54 6.97 -12.51
N VAL A 48 -5.42 6.38 -12.92
CA VAL A 48 -4.60 6.88 -14.02
C VAL A 48 -4.56 5.89 -15.18
N PRO A 49 -4.42 6.36 -16.44
CA PRO A 49 -4.19 5.46 -17.57
C PRO A 49 -2.81 4.79 -17.48
N GLY A 50 -2.71 3.58 -18.00
CA GLY A 50 -1.49 2.77 -18.01
C GLY A 50 -1.24 1.97 -16.72
N ARG A 51 -0.18 1.15 -16.74
CA ARG A 51 0.31 0.34 -15.61
C ARG A 51 1.70 0.73 -15.12
N ARG A 52 2.41 1.55 -15.90
CA ARG A 52 3.77 1.98 -15.64
C ARG A 52 3.74 3.46 -15.27
N VAL A 53 3.63 3.72 -13.97
CA VAL A 53 3.58 5.08 -13.43
C VAL A 53 4.96 5.42 -12.88
N THR A 54 5.57 6.51 -13.34
CA THR A 54 6.83 7.00 -12.76
C THR A 54 6.58 7.85 -11.52
N LEU A 55 7.61 8.09 -10.70
CA LEU A 55 7.49 9.01 -9.56
C LEU A 55 7.12 10.42 -10.05
N GLY A 56 7.71 10.91 -11.14
CA GLY A 56 7.36 12.21 -11.73
C GLY A 56 5.88 12.31 -12.08
N GLN A 57 5.31 11.28 -12.68
CA GLN A 57 3.87 11.22 -12.98
C GLN A 57 3.03 11.19 -11.69
N PHE A 58 3.43 10.42 -10.69
CA PHE A 58 2.75 10.39 -9.40
C PHE A 58 2.76 11.78 -8.72
N LYS A 59 3.89 12.50 -8.74
CA LYS A 59 4.04 13.85 -8.19
C LYS A 59 3.05 14.84 -8.82
N GLN A 60 2.83 14.74 -10.13
CA GLN A 60 1.86 15.58 -10.84
C GLN A 60 0.41 15.38 -10.33
N LEU A 61 0.06 14.19 -9.83
CA LEU A 61 -1.29 13.91 -9.30
C LEU A 61 -1.58 14.67 -7.99
N ILE A 62 -0.57 14.91 -7.17
CA ILE A 62 -0.75 15.61 -5.89
C ILE A 62 -1.04 17.09 -6.12
N ASN A 63 -0.40 17.69 -7.14
CA ASN A 63 -0.55 19.10 -7.49
C ASN A 63 -0.36 20.06 -6.27
N LYS A 64 0.59 19.75 -5.39
CA LYS A 64 0.98 20.56 -4.23
C LYS A 64 2.46 20.91 -4.29
N LYS A 65 2.79 22.15 -3.92
CA LYS A 65 4.17 22.61 -3.76
C LYS A 65 4.72 22.17 -2.41
N GLY A 66 5.99 21.81 -2.37
CA GLY A 66 6.72 21.44 -1.16
C GLY A 66 7.77 20.37 -1.42
N ASN A 67 8.72 20.24 -0.50
CA ASN A 67 9.67 19.14 -0.51
C ASN A 67 9.03 17.94 0.18
N PHE A 68 8.63 16.94 -0.59
CA PHE A 68 8.02 15.72 -0.06
C PHE A 68 8.91 14.51 -0.31
N ARG A 69 8.79 13.52 0.59
CA ARG A 69 9.33 12.18 0.44
C ARG A 69 8.18 11.20 0.19
N TYR A 70 8.43 10.22 -0.65
CA TYR A 70 7.41 9.35 -1.23
C TYR A 70 7.72 7.90 -0.89
N PHE A 71 6.85 7.28 -0.09
CA PHE A 71 7.04 5.93 0.39
C PHE A 71 5.92 5.02 -0.11
N PHE A 72 6.25 4.04 -0.92
CA PHE A 72 5.30 3.16 -1.59
C PHE A 72 5.22 1.81 -0.90
N LYS A 73 4.00 1.36 -0.58
CA LYS A 73 3.78 0.02 -0.06
C LYS A 73 4.12 -1.00 -1.14
N THR A 74 4.97 -1.97 -0.81
CA THR A 74 5.41 -3.03 -1.74
C THR A 74 5.73 -4.32 -1.00
N ALA A 75 5.69 -5.45 -1.72
CA ALA A 75 6.09 -6.75 -1.17
C ALA A 75 7.59 -6.79 -0.91
N CYS A 76 7.99 -7.43 0.20
CA CYS A 76 9.39 -7.58 0.56
C CYS A 76 9.62 -8.93 1.24
N SER A 77 10.66 -9.64 0.81
CA SER A 77 11.07 -10.93 1.39
C SER A 77 12.05 -10.80 2.55
N ASP A 78 12.62 -9.62 2.75
CA ASP A 78 13.73 -9.41 3.70
C ASP A 78 13.25 -9.16 5.14
N PHE A 79 11.94 -8.99 5.33
CA PHE A 79 11.32 -8.71 6.63
C PHE A 79 10.15 -9.65 6.90
N ASP A 80 9.93 -9.98 8.17
CA ASP A 80 8.91 -10.94 8.62
C ASP A 80 7.47 -10.51 8.25
N ASP A 81 7.21 -9.21 8.14
CA ASP A 81 5.89 -8.66 7.76
C ASP A 81 5.52 -8.89 6.28
N GLY A 82 6.48 -9.29 5.43
CA GLY A 82 6.25 -9.53 4.00
C GLY A 82 5.97 -8.25 3.18
N VAL A 83 6.01 -7.08 3.81
CA VAL A 83 5.65 -5.79 3.21
C VAL A 83 6.49 -4.67 3.80
N VAL A 84 6.89 -3.72 2.95
CA VAL A 84 7.60 -2.51 3.36
C VAL A 84 7.01 -1.28 2.71
N HIS A 85 7.42 -0.11 3.22
CA HIS A 85 7.27 1.16 2.54
C HIS A 85 8.62 1.54 1.92
N GLU A 86 8.76 1.36 0.61
CA GLU A 86 9.97 1.68 -0.14
C GLU A 86 9.99 3.17 -0.51
N GLU A 87 11.10 3.85 -0.24
CA GLU A 87 11.29 5.23 -0.69
C GLU A 87 11.73 5.28 -2.15
N VAL A 88 11.04 6.08 -2.95
CA VAL A 88 11.45 6.37 -4.34
C VAL A 88 11.81 7.84 -4.45
N THR A 89 13.00 8.12 -4.99
CA THR A 89 13.55 9.48 -5.09
C THR A 89 13.75 9.95 -6.54
N ASP A 90 13.93 9.03 -7.48
CA ASP A 90 14.13 9.31 -8.91
C ASP A 90 12.80 9.46 -9.65
N ASP A 91 12.63 10.58 -10.36
CA ASP A 91 11.41 10.93 -11.10
C ASP A 91 11.14 10.01 -12.30
N ASP A 92 12.18 9.38 -12.84
CA ASP A 92 12.09 8.47 -13.98
C ASP A 92 11.84 7.02 -13.55
N GLN A 93 12.00 6.71 -12.26
CA GLN A 93 11.77 5.36 -11.73
C GLN A 93 10.27 5.03 -11.71
N ILE A 94 9.93 3.81 -12.16
CA ILE A 94 8.58 3.26 -12.02
C ILE A 94 8.31 2.97 -10.54
N VAL A 95 7.20 3.49 -10.02
CA VAL A 95 6.87 3.32 -8.60
C VAL A 95 6.41 1.89 -8.28
N PRO A 96 6.72 1.36 -7.09
CA PRO A 96 6.26 0.05 -6.66
C PRO A 96 4.74 -0.08 -6.62
N MET A 97 4.25 -1.30 -6.87
CA MET A 97 2.82 -1.63 -6.81
C MET A 97 2.52 -2.66 -5.72
N TRP A 98 1.35 -2.53 -5.10
CA TRP A 98 0.77 -3.49 -4.16
C TRP A 98 -0.58 -3.96 -4.69
N GLU A 99 -0.73 -5.27 -4.97
CA GLU A 99 -2.00 -5.85 -5.47
C GLU A 99 -2.59 -5.09 -6.68
N ASN A 100 -1.75 -4.78 -7.68
CA ASN A 100 -2.12 -4.01 -8.87
C ASN A 100 -2.61 -2.57 -8.60
N LYS A 101 -2.31 -2.03 -7.43
CA LYS A 101 -2.57 -0.64 -7.04
C LYS A 101 -1.27 0.04 -6.66
N ILE A 102 -1.25 1.35 -6.69
CA ILE A 102 -0.18 2.16 -6.10
C ILE A 102 -0.69 2.66 -4.77
N LEU A 103 0.05 2.41 -3.69
CA LEU A 103 -0.28 2.88 -2.34
C LEU A 103 0.90 3.66 -1.79
N CYS A 104 0.74 4.98 -1.60
CA CYS A 104 1.83 5.86 -1.19
C CYS A 104 1.53 6.56 0.14
N ARG A 105 2.56 6.74 0.96
CA ARG A 105 2.59 7.70 2.07
C ARG A 105 3.47 8.87 1.68
N VAL A 106 2.88 10.05 1.60
CA VAL A 106 3.57 11.30 1.28
C VAL A 106 3.93 12.00 2.59
N LYS A 107 5.22 12.28 2.79
CA LYS A 107 5.70 12.95 4.01
C LYS A 107 6.35 14.28 3.67
N LEU A 108 6.00 15.33 4.41
CA LEU A 108 6.69 16.62 4.31
C LEU A 108 8.12 16.47 4.83
N THR A 109 9.09 16.93 4.06
CA THR A 109 10.48 17.03 4.50
C THR A 109 10.57 18.20 5.48
N LYS A 110 11.03 17.92 6.70
CA LYS A 110 11.25 18.94 7.73
C LYS A 110 12.47 19.80 7.42
#